data_AF-A0A957ARE0-F1
#
_entry.id   AF-A0A957ARE0-F1
#
_cell.length_a   1.000
_cell.length_b   1.000
_cell.length_c   1.000
_cell.angle_alpha   90.00
_cell.angle_beta   90.00
_cell.angle_gamma   90.00
#
_symmetry.space_group_name_H-M   'P 1'
#
loop_
_entity.id
_entity.type
_entity.pdbx_description
1 polymer ?
#
loop_
_entity_poly.entity_id
_entity_poly.type
_entity_poly.pdbx_seq_one_letter_code
_entity_poly.pdbx_strand_id
1 'polypeptide(L)'
;MPVAEKLGAFYLGKDYNLSAGALGDTPLMYDARDLTTHAICVGMTGSGKTGLCIDLLEEAALDKVPAIIIDPKGDITNLLLTFPDLLPADFLPWINADDARRKDMTPEEYAEKTANTWRDGLASW
;
A
#
# COMPACT_ATOMS: atom_id res chain seq x y z
N MET A 1 2.53 23.54 -1.91
CA MET A 1 1.61 23.91 -0.81
C MET A 1 1.22 22.63 -0.11
N PRO A 2 1.12 22.57 1.23
CA PRO A 2 0.65 21.36 1.91
C PRO A 2 -0.78 21.05 1.43
N VAL A 3 -1.05 19.79 1.09
CA VAL A 3 -2.39 19.31 0.77
C VAL A 3 -3.21 19.46 2.06
N ALA A 4 -4.23 20.30 2.03
CA ALA A 4 -5.14 20.42 3.17
C ALA A 4 -6.09 19.22 3.14
N GLU A 5 -5.88 18.29 4.07
CA GLU A 5 -6.78 17.16 4.32
C GLU A 5 -8.20 17.67 4.58
N LYS A 6 -9.19 16.95 4.06
CA LYS A 6 -10.60 17.29 4.20
C LYS A 6 -11.42 16.01 4.35
N LEU A 7 -11.96 15.82 5.55
CA LEU A 7 -12.87 14.72 5.87
C LEU A 7 -13.95 14.52 4.79
N GLY A 8 -14.06 13.28 4.30
CA GLY A 8 -14.99 12.89 3.24
C GLY A 8 -14.50 13.25 1.83
N ALA A 9 -13.24 13.66 1.67
CA ALA A 9 -12.61 13.86 0.37
C ALA A 9 -11.25 13.16 0.31
N PHE A 10 -11.14 12.17 -0.58
CA PHE A 10 -9.94 11.35 -0.73
C PHE A 10 -8.97 11.99 -1.71
N TYR A 11 -7.71 12.14 -1.29
CA TYR A 11 -6.64 12.58 -2.18
C TYR A 11 -6.24 11.46 -3.15
N LEU A 12 -6.39 11.70 -4.46
CA LEU A 12 -6.07 10.74 -5.52
C LEU A 12 -4.94 11.22 -6.46
N GLY A 13 -3.99 11.98 -5.90
CA GLY A 13 -2.89 12.57 -6.66
C GLY A 13 -3.16 14.00 -7.10
N LYS A 14 -2.70 14.35 -8.30
CA LYS A 14 -2.84 15.71 -8.85
C LYS A 14 -3.57 15.71 -10.18
N ASP A 15 -4.05 16.88 -10.57
CA ASP A 15 -4.56 17.09 -11.93
C ASP A 15 -3.52 16.72 -12.99
N TYR A 16 -3.99 16.09 -14.07
CA TYR A 16 -3.15 15.72 -15.19
C TYR A 16 -3.67 16.41 -16.46
N ASN A 17 -2.84 17.26 -17.05
CA ASN A 17 -3.17 17.92 -18.30
C ASN A 17 -2.85 16.99 -19.47
N LEU A 18 -3.89 16.39 -20.04
CA LEU A 18 -3.78 15.45 -21.16
C LEU A 18 -3.18 16.11 -22.42
N SER A 19 -3.48 17.39 -22.67
CA SER A 19 -2.97 18.10 -23.85
C SER A 19 -1.49 18.45 -23.73
N ALA A 20 -1.03 18.80 -22.53
CA ALA A 20 0.36 19.10 -22.24
C ALA A 20 1.20 17.85 -21.92
N GLY A 21 0.54 16.71 -21.65
CA GLY A 21 1.21 15.49 -21.20
C GLY A 21 1.95 15.68 -19.87
N ALA A 22 1.41 16.52 -18.99
CA ALA A 22 2.10 16.97 -17.79
C ALA A 22 1.19 16.93 -16.57
N LEU A 23 1.78 16.55 -15.42
CA LEU A 23 1.13 16.67 -14.12
C LEU A 23 1.07 18.15 -13.73
N GLY A 24 -0.09 18.60 -13.25
CA GLY A 24 -0.23 19.91 -12.64
C GLY A 24 0.17 19.90 -11.17
N ASP A 25 -0.11 21.02 -10.49
CA ASP A 25 0.17 21.21 -9.07
C ASP A 25 -1.08 21.18 -8.19
N THR A 26 -2.26 20.98 -8.78
CA THR A 26 -3.52 21.01 -8.06
C THR A 26 -3.82 19.62 -7.50
N PRO A 27 -3.95 19.46 -6.17
CA PRO A 27 -4.40 18.21 -5.58
C PRO A 27 -5.78 17.80 -6.11
N LEU A 28 -5.93 16.53 -6.48
CA LEU A 28 -7.21 15.93 -6.85
C LEU A 28 -7.87 15.39 -5.58
N MET A 29 -8.78 16.18 -5.00
CA MET A 29 -9.59 15.79 -3.85
C MET A 29 -10.94 15.21 -4.34
N TYR A 30 -11.05 13.88 -4.35
CA TYR A 30 -12.22 13.15 -4.81
C TYR A 30 -13.30 13.07 -3.73
N ASP A 31 -14.58 13.29 -4.08
CA ASP A 31 -15.68 13.23 -3.11
C ASP A 31 -15.99 11.77 -2.75
N ALA A 32 -15.70 11.37 -1.51
CA ALA A 32 -15.85 9.97 -1.08
C ALA A 32 -17.31 9.49 -1.12
N ARG A 33 -18.29 10.40 -1.14
CA ARG A 33 -19.71 10.04 -1.26
C ARG A 33 -20.03 9.38 -2.60
N ASP A 34 -19.26 9.67 -3.65
CA ASP A 34 -19.46 9.03 -4.95
C ASP A 34 -19.17 7.52 -4.88
N LEU A 35 -18.27 7.08 -3.99
CA LEU A 35 -17.93 5.67 -3.77
C LEU A 35 -19.07 4.86 -3.14
N THR A 36 -20.10 5.52 -2.59
CA THR A 36 -21.29 4.84 -2.05
C THR A 36 -22.20 4.24 -3.13
N THR A 37 -21.96 4.60 -4.40
CA THR A 37 -22.72 4.13 -5.56
C THR A 37 -22.00 3.05 -6.39
N HIS A 38 -20.96 2.44 -5.83
CA HIS A 38 -20.05 1.47 -6.46
C HIS A 38 -19.04 2.14 -7.41
N ALA A 39 -17.83 1.61 -7.43
CA ALA A 39 -16.76 2.02 -8.34
C ALA A 39 -16.16 0.79 -9.02
N ILE A 40 -15.63 0.98 -10.23
CA ILE A 40 -14.93 -0.07 -10.98
C ILE A 40 -13.59 0.51 -11.45
N CYS A 41 -12.49 -0.19 -11.11
CA CYS A 41 -11.15 0.12 -11.59
C CYS A 41 -10.72 -0.90 -12.65
N VAL A 42 -10.44 -0.44 -13.87
CA VAL A 42 -10.02 -1.28 -15.00
C VAL A 42 -8.67 -0.82 -15.56
N GLY A 43 -7.90 -1.76 -16.09
CA GLY A 43 -6.56 -1.49 -16.63
C GLY A 43 -5.71 -2.74 -16.72
N MET A 44 -4.63 -2.69 -17.51
CA MET A 44 -3.68 -3.80 -17.67
C MET A 44 -2.72 -3.91 -16.47
N THR A 45 -1.98 -5.02 -16.36
CA THR A 45 -0.90 -5.13 -15.35
C THR A 45 0.10 -4.00 -15.52
N GLY A 46 0.54 -3.39 -14.41
CA GLY A 46 1.44 -2.24 -14.44
C GLY A 46 0.76 -0.88 -14.64
N SER A 47 -0.56 -0.83 -14.86
CA SER A 47 -1.29 0.45 -15.06
C SER A 47 -1.61 1.21 -13.75
N GLY A 48 -1.11 0.75 -12.61
CA GLY A 48 -1.34 1.42 -11.31
C GLY A 48 -2.64 1.07 -10.58
N LYS A 49 -3.45 0.09 -11.03
CA LYS A 49 -4.71 -0.28 -10.35
C LYS A 49 -4.53 -0.59 -8.86
N THR A 50 -3.53 -1.41 -8.51
CA THR A 50 -3.27 -1.77 -7.11
C THR A 50 -2.86 -0.55 -6.30
N GLY A 51 -2.03 0.34 -6.87
CA GLY A 51 -1.65 1.60 -6.23
C GLY A 51 -2.87 2.47 -5.94
N LEU A 52 -3.75 2.68 -6.93
CA LEU A 52 -5.00 3.42 -6.73
C LEU A 52 -5.89 2.80 -5.64
N CYS A 53 -5.99 1.47 -5.58
CA CYS A 53 -6.75 0.81 -4.50
C CYS A 53 -6.10 1.02 -3.13
N ILE A 54 -4.77 1.02 -3.05
CA ILE A 54 -4.03 1.31 -1.81
C ILE A 54 -4.30 2.75 -1.37
N ASP A 55 -4.14 3.72 -2.28
CA ASP A 55 -4.42 5.14 -1.99
C ASP A 55 -5.85 5.32 -1.46
N LEU A 56 -6.84 4.70 -2.10
CA LEU A 56 -8.23 4.73 -1.63
C LEU A 56 -8.42 4.14 -0.22
N LEU A 57 -7.71 3.06 0.10
CA LEU A 57 -7.78 2.42 1.41
C LEU A 57 -7.07 3.23 2.50
N GLU A 58 -5.95 3.88 2.16
CA GLU A 58 -5.22 4.77 3.05
C GLU A 58 -6.08 6.01 3.40
N GLU A 59 -6.68 6.65 2.40
CA GLU A 59 -7.59 7.78 2.61
C GLU A 59 -8.83 7.37 3.42
N ALA A 60 -9.41 6.20 3.14
CA ALA A 60 -10.50 5.64 3.94
C ALA A 60 -10.08 5.40 5.40
N ALA A 61 -8.86 4.91 5.63
CA ALA A 61 -8.34 4.67 6.97
C ALA A 61 -8.09 5.99 7.74
N LEU A 62 -7.56 7.03 7.07
CA LEU A 62 -7.41 8.38 7.63
C LEU A 62 -8.77 8.94 8.08
N ASP A 63 -9.80 8.74 7.28
CA ASP A 63 -11.19 9.13 7.59
C ASP A 63 -11.92 8.18 8.56
N LYS A 64 -11.24 7.13 9.05
CA LYS A 64 -11.78 6.10 9.95
C LYS A 64 -12.98 5.34 9.36
N VAL A 65 -13.02 5.20 8.05
CA VAL A 65 -14.01 4.37 7.35
C VAL A 65 -13.58 2.91 7.45
N PRO A 66 -14.41 2.02 8.02
CA PRO A 66 -14.08 0.60 8.08
C PRO A 66 -14.11 -0.03 6.68
N ALA A 67 -13.08 -0.81 6.35
CA ALA A 67 -12.96 -1.49 5.07
C ALA A 67 -12.86 -3.00 5.24
N ILE A 68 -13.54 -3.74 4.36
CA ILE A 68 -13.35 -5.19 4.19
C ILE A 68 -12.72 -5.38 2.80
N ILE A 69 -11.57 -6.05 2.78
CA ILE A 69 -10.78 -6.24 1.57
C ILE A 69 -10.78 -7.74 1.24
N ILE A 70 -11.17 -8.08 0.01
CA ILE A 70 -11.06 -9.43 -0.54
C ILE A 70 -9.98 -9.39 -1.61
N ASP A 71 -8.78 -9.81 -1.24
CA ASP A 71 -7.62 -9.79 -2.13
C ASP A 71 -7.14 -11.23 -2.41
N PRO A 72 -7.54 -11.84 -3.54
CA PRO A 72 -7.11 -13.18 -3.89
C PRO A 72 -5.63 -13.25 -4.31
N LYS A 73 -5.00 -12.10 -4.60
CA LYS A 73 -3.61 -12.01 -5.05
C LYS A 73 -2.64 -11.75 -3.90
N GLY A 74 -3.11 -11.12 -2.84
CA GLY A 74 -2.34 -10.82 -1.62
C GLY A 74 -1.48 -9.56 -1.71
N ASP A 75 -1.51 -8.84 -2.83
CA ASP A 75 -0.72 -7.62 -3.03
C ASP A 75 -1.13 -6.49 -2.06
N ILE A 76 -2.43 -6.32 -1.81
CA ILE A 76 -3.00 -5.28 -0.94
C ILE A 76 -2.82 -5.67 0.53
N THR A 77 -2.91 -6.97 0.86
CA THR A 77 -2.73 -7.42 2.26
C THR A 77 -1.33 -7.17 2.80
N ASN A 78 -0.33 -6.93 1.92
CA ASN A 78 1.01 -6.53 2.33
C ASN A 78 1.05 -5.21 3.11
N LEU A 79 0.00 -4.37 3.04
CA LEU A 79 -0.13 -3.19 3.90
C LEU A 79 -0.12 -3.54 5.41
N LEU A 80 -0.51 -4.77 5.77
CA LEU A 80 -0.46 -5.27 7.15
C LEU A 80 0.95 -5.65 7.60
N LEU A 81 1.93 -5.68 6.69
CA LEU A 81 3.34 -5.96 6.98
C LEU A 81 4.15 -4.68 7.24
N THR A 82 3.49 -3.62 7.68
CA THR A 82 4.15 -2.38 8.10
C THR A 82 4.78 -2.61 9.48
N PHE A 83 6.09 -2.89 9.50
CA PHE A 83 6.87 -3.08 10.73
C PHE A 83 7.79 -1.88 10.95
N PRO A 84 7.39 -0.87 11.74
CA PRO A 84 8.14 0.39 11.87
C PRO A 84 9.58 0.20 12.37
N ASP A 85 9.77 -0.72 13.31
CA ASP A 85 11.06 -1.00 13.92
C ASP A 85 11.83 -2.12 13.19
N LEU A 86 11.18 -2.77 12.21
CA LEU A 86 11.70 -3.89 11.43
C LEU A 86 12.29 -5.00 12.34
N LEU A 87 11.65 -5.31 13.46
CA LEU A 87 12.18 -6.30 14.39
C LEU A 87 11.97 -7.70 13.81
N PRO A 88 12.94 -8.62 13.90
CA PRO A 88 12.77 -10.01 13.44
C PRO A 88 11.51 -10.69 13.98
N ALA A 89 11.12 -10.38 15.21
CA ALA A 89 9.93 -10.91 15.86
C ALA A 89 8.62 -10.51 15.15
N ASP A 90 8.58 -9.36 14.48
CA ASP A 90 7.40 -8.91 13.74
C ASP A 90 7.24 -9.67 12.42
N PHE A 91 8.34 -10.12 11.82
CA PHE A 91 8.34 -10.94 10.60
C PHE A 91 8.03 -12.41 10.89
N LEU A 92 8.45 -12.93 12.04
CA LEU A 92 8.38 -14.36 12.38
C LEU A 92 6.99 -14.99 12.18
N PRO A 93 5.85 -14.38 12.58
CA PRO A 93 4.52 -14.95 12.36
C PRO A 93 4.16 -15.14 10.88
N TRP A 94 4.82 -14.41 9.99
CA TRP A 94 4.56 -14.38 8.55
C TRP A 94 5.57 -15.23 7.76
N ILE A 95 6.59 -15.79 8.43
CA ILE A 95 7.58 -16.65 7.79
C ILE A 95 6.98 -18.00 7.45
N ASN A 96 7.11 -18.39 6.18
CA ASN A 96 6.84 -19.74 5.74
C ASN A 96 7.99 -20.68 6.16
N ALA A 97 7.69 -21.63 7.04
CA ALA A 97 8.67 -22.60 7.52
C ALA A 97 9.27 -23.49 6.41
N ASP A 98 8.54 -23.75 5.31
CA ASP A 98 9.08 -24.48 4.16
C ASP A 98 10.14 -23.67 3.42
N ASP A 99 9.96 -22.36 3.28
CA ASP A 99 10.93 -21.50 2.61
C ASP A 99 12.20 -21.32 3.45
N ALA A 100 12.06 -21.26 4.77
CA ALA A 100 13.20 -21.28 5.70
C ALA A 100 13.97 -22.60 5.56
N ARG A 101 13.28 -23.75 5.59
CA ARG A 101 13.87 -25.07 5.41
C ARG A 101 14.62 -25.22 4.08
N ARG A 102 14.05 -24.75 2.97
CA ARG A 102 14.68 -24.80 1.64
C ARG A 102 15.98 -23.99 1.55
N LYS A 103 16.19 -23.06 2.48
CA LYS A 103 17.38 -22.23 2.60
C LYS A 103 18.32 -22.69 3.72
N ASP A 104 18.06 -23.88 4.30
CA ASP A 104 18.78 -24.44 5.44
C ASP A 104 18.82 -23.49 6.66
N MET A 105 17.70 -22.79 6.92
CA MET A 105 17.53 -21.84 8.02
C MET A 105 16.36 -22.23 8.92
N THR A 106 16.43 -21.87 10.20
CA THR A 106 15.25 -21.89 11.08
C THR A 106 14.29 -20.74 10.71
N PRO A 107 13.00 -20.82 11.09
CA PRO A 107 12.08 -19.69 10.92
C PRO A 107 12.58 -18.41 11.56
N GLU A 108 13.24 -18.50 12.73
CA GLU A 108 13.82 -17.35 13.45
C GLU A 108 14.99 -16.72 12.68
N GLU A 109 15.93 -17.55 12.20
CA GLU A 109 17.06 -17.09 11.38
C GLU A 109 16.56 -16.45 10.08
N TYR A 110 15.52 -17.02 9.47
CA TYR A 110 14.96 -16.50 8.23
C TYR A 110 14.16 -15.22 8.44
N ALA A 111 13.49 -15.06 9.60
CA ALA A 111 12.86 -13.81 10.02
C ALA A 111 13.90 -12.70 10.20
N GLU A 112 15.00 -12.99 10.90
CA GLU A 112 16.11 -12.05 11.11
C GLU A 112 16.75 -11.62 9.78
N LYS A 113 17.03 -12.58 8.90
CA LYS A 113 17.54 -12.29 7.56
C LYS A 113 16.59 -11.41 6.74
N THR A 114 15.28 -11.70 6.79
CA THR A 114 14.26 -10.91 6.08
C THR A 114 14.19 -9.48 6.61
N ALA A 115 14.15 -9.33 7.93
CA ALA A 115 14.16 -8.03 8.60
C ALA A 115 15.37 -7.18 8.22
N ASN A 116 16.57 -7.78 8.21
CA ASN A 116 17.80 -7.11 7.79
C ASN A 116 17.75 -6.71 6.31
N THR A 117 17.26 -7.59 5.44
CA THR A 117 17.09 -7.29 4.01
C THR A 117 16.19 -6.07 3.78
N TRP A 118 15.08 -5.98 4.51
CA TRP A 118 14.18 -4.83 4.42
C TRP A 118 14.81 -3.55 4.95
N ARG A 119 15.50 -3.63 6.10
CA ARG A 119 16.21 -2.50 6.70
C ARG A 119 17.24 -1.91 5.76
N ASP A 120 18.08 -2.76 5.17
CA ASP A 120 19.13 -2.33 4.25
C ASP A 120 18.54 -1.75 2.95
N GLY A 121 17.46 -2.35 2.45
CA GLY A 121 16.75 -1.87 1.26
C GLY A 121 16.13 -0.49 1.46
N LEU A 122 15.44 -0.27 2.58
CA LEU A 122 14.81 1.01 2.91
C LEU A 122 15.85 2.10 3.22
N ALA A 123 16.98 1.76 3.85
CA ALA A 123 18.06 2.70 4.12
C ALA A 123 18.82 3.15 2.86
N SER A 124 18.70 2.41 1.76
CA SER A 124 19.38 2.70 0.50
C SER A 124 18.66 3.71 -0.41
N TRP A 125 17.49 4.20 0.02
CA TRP A 125 16.63 5.14 -0.71
C TRP A 125 16.65 6.55 -0.14
#